data_AF-A0A7J8ZIL0-F1
#
_entry.id   AF-A0A7J8ZIL0-F1
#
_cell.length_a   1.000
_cell.length_b   1.000
_cell.length_c   1.000
_cell.angle_alpha   90.00
_cell.angle_beta   90.00
_cell.angle_gamma   90.00
#
_symmetry.space_group_name_H-M   'P 1'
#
loop_
_entity.id
_entity.type
_entity.pdbx_description
1 polymer ?
#
loop_
_entity_poly.entity_id
_entity_poly.type
_entity_poly.pdbx_seq_one_letter_code
_entity_poly.pdbx_strand_id
1 'polypeptide(L)'
;ATIPGFLSRGLSLEEGESLLKKSVKLAVEARDKFWDGFGCIPGNSYNRALVAASIGSYGAYLADGSEYSGCYGPGVNLDKLKDFHRRRLQVIVEAGPDLLAFETIPNKLEAQACVELLEEENIQIPSWICFSSVDGENAPSGESFKECFEILNKSKNVNAVGINCASPHFIESLVCKFKELTTKAIVVYPNSGAKWDGRAKKWLPSMCFGDEEFELCAPRWRNQGAKVIGGCCRTTPSTIRAISKSLKETS
;
A
#
# COMPACT_ATOMS: atom_id res chain seq x y z
N ALA A 1 -12.06 1.37 -1.42
CA ALA A 1 -13.26 2.23 -1.37
C ALA A 1 -12.98 3.52 -2.11
N THR A 2 -13.89 3.94 -3.00
CA THR A 2 -13.78 5.18 -3.78
C THR A 2 -15.16 5.83 -3.86
N ILE A 3 -15.21 7.16 -3.91
CA ILE A 3 -16.47 7.89 -4.05
C ILE A 3 -17.18 7.48 -5.35
N PRO A 4 -16.54 7.51 -6.54
CA PRO A 4 -17.17 7.02 -7.77
C PRO A 4 -17.64 5.56 -7.68
N GLY A 5 -16.89 4.70 -7.00
CA GLY A 5 -17.27 3.29 -6.79
C GLY A 5 -18.56 3.17 -5.97
N PHE A 6 -18.72 3.96 -4.92
CA PHE A 6 -19.93 3.97 -4.11
C PHE A 6 -21.13 4.56 -4.86
N LEU A 7 -20.95 5.68 -5.57
CA LEU A 7 -22.00 6.27 -6.40
C LEU A 7 -22.51 5.28 -7.45
N SER A 8 -21.61 4.51 -8.08
CA SER A 8 -22.00 3.46 -9.06
C SER A 8 -22.87 2.33 -8.46
N ARG A 9 -22.86 2.20 -7.13
CA ARG A 9 -23.65 1.23 -6.37
C ARG A 9 -24.93 1.83 -5.78
N GLY A 10 -25.26 3.07 -6.11
CA GLY A 10 -26.49 3.76 -5.68
C GLY A 10 -26.41 4.41 -4.30
N LEU A 11 -25.22 4.51 -3.71
CA LEU A 11 -25.01 5.29 -2.49
C LEU A 11 -24.94 6.78 -2.84
N SER A 12 -25.44 7.62 -1.95
CA SER A 12 -25.21 9.07 -1.99
C SER A 12 -23.74 9.42 -1.73
N LEU A 13 -23.36 10.66 -2.04
CA LEU A 13 -22.03 11.17 -1.73
C LEU A 13 -21.78 11.12 -0.22
N GLU A 14 -22.75 11.57 0.58
CA GLU A 14 -22.68 11.62 2.03
C GLU A 14 -22.51 10.23 2.65
N GLU A 15 -23.25 9.23 2.14
CA GLU A 15 -23.08 7.84 2.56
C GLU A 15 -21.69 7.30 2.20
N GLY A 16 -21.21 7.57 0.98
CA GLY A 16 -19.88 7.16 0.54
C GLY A 16 -18.77 7.76 1.40
N GLU A 17 -18.86 9.04 1.72
CA GLU A 17 -17.91 9.73 2.62
C GLU A 17 -17.98 9.20 4.05
N SER A 18 -19.18 8.95 4.56
CA SER A 18 -19.39 8.35 5.88
C SER A 18 -18.75 6.96 5.98
N LEU A 19 -18.86 6.13 4.94
CA LEU A 19 -18.21 4.82 4.89
C LEU A 19 -16.67 4.93 4.86
N LEU A 20 -16.11 5.93 4.17
CA LEU A 20 -14.66 6.19 4.20
C LEU A 20 -14.19 6.54 5.61
N LYS A 21 -14.86 7.49 6.28
CA LYS A 21 -14.55 7.90 7.66
C LYS A 21 -14.70 6.72 8.64
N LYS A 22 -15.76 5.92 8.47
CA LYS A 22 -16.00 4.73 9.29
C LYS A 22 -14.88 3.69 9.18
N SER A 23 -14.25 3.54 8.00
CA SER A 23 -13.17 2.57 7.83
C SER A 23 -11.95 2.90 8.70
N VAL A 24 -11.54 4.17 8.77
CA VAL A 24 -10.47 4.66 9.66
C VAL A 24 -10.88 4.53 11.12
N LYS A 25 -12.11 4.94 11.46
CA LYS A 25 -12.62 4.87 12.84
C LYS A 25 -12.59 3.45 13.39
N LEU A 26 -13.03 2.46 12.62
CA LEU A 26 -13.02 1.05 13.04
C LEU A 26 -11.60 0.54 13.31
N ALA A 27 -10.63 0.93 12.48
CA ALA A 27 -9.23 0.56 12.68
C ALA A 27 -8.63 1.21 13.95
N VAL A 28 -8.95 2.49 14.19
CA VAL A 28 -8.59 3.22 15.41
C VAL A 28 -9.20 2.57 16.65
N GLU A 29 -10.50 2.27 16.63
CA GLU A 29 -11.19 1.58 17.73
C GLU A 29 -10.59 0.19 18.00
N ALA A 30 -10.21 -0.55 16.96
CA ALA A 30 -9.56 -1.85 17.13
C ALA A 30 -8.16 -1.74 17.75
N ARG A 31 -7.35 -0.76 17.30
CA ARG A 31 -6.05 -0.44 17.89
C ARG A 31 -6.22 -0.09 19.37
N ASP A 32 -7.11 0.84 19.68
CA ASP A 32 -7.24 1.38 21.04
C ASP A 32 -7.79 0.30 21.99
N LYS A 33 -8.79 -0.49 21.58
CA LYS A 33 -9.25 -1.67 22.35
C LYS A 33 -8.14 -2.69 22.61
N PHE A 34 -7.25 -2.92 21.64
CA PHE A 34 -6.11 -3.81 21.83
C PHE A 34 -5.20 -3.29 22.94
N TRP A 35 -4.85 -1.99 22.92
CA TRP A 35 -3.97 -1.39 23.93
C TRP A 35 -4.63 -1.24 25.30
N ASP A 36 -5.91 -0.88 25.37
CA ASP A 36 -6.67 -0.78 26.62
C ASP A 36 -6.76 -2.13 27.36
N GLY A 37 -6.70 -3.25 26.62
CA GLY A 37 -6.63 -4.59 27.19
C GLY A 37 -5.32 -4.91 27.91
N PHE A 38 -4.22 -4.19 27.62
CA PHE A 38 -2.93 -4.33 28.29
C PHE A 38 -2.76 -3.23 29.34
N GLY A 39 -3.30 -3.43 30.55
CA GLY A 39 -3.31 -2.43 31.63
C GLY A 39 -1.95 -1.85 32.05
N CYS A 40 -0.84 -2.54 31.74
CA CYS A 40 0.52 -2.02 31.79
C CYS A 40 1.29 -2.59 30.59
N ILE A 41 1.81 -1.74 29.70
CA ILE A 41 2.72 -2.18 28.62
C ILE A 41 4.04 -2.61 29.31
N PRO A 42 4.42 -3.90 29.28
CA PRO A 42 5.71 -4.33 29.82
C PRO A 42 6.81 -3.60 29.06
N GLY A 43 7.78 -3.04 29.80
CA GLY A 43 8.74 -2.04 29.35
C GLY A 43 9.18 -2.12 27.89
N ASN A 44 9.10 -0.96 27.20
CA ASN A 44 9.84 -0.59 25.99
C ASN A 44 10.18 -1.71 24.98
N SER A 45 9.21 -2.48 24.49
CA SER A 45 9.46 -3.40 23.36
C SER A 45 8.55 -3.22 22.14
N TYR A 46 7.43 -2.51 22.25
CA TYR A 46 6.60 -2.18 21.10
C TYR A 46 6.22 -0.70 21.09
N ASN A 47 6.50 -0.03 19.98
CA ASN A 47 5.84 1.23 19.66
C ASN A 47 4.33 0.96 19.54
N ARG A 48 3.51 1.92 19.96
CA ARG A 48 2.05 1.88 19.75
C ARG A 48 1.76 1.53 18.29
N ALA A 49 0.85 0.57 18.07
CA ALA A 49 0.43 0.20 16.71
C ALA A 49 -0.15 1.43 16.00
N LEU A 50 0.15 1.59 14.71
CA LEU A 50 -0.32 2.72 13.92
C LEU A 50 -1.44 2.28 12.97
N VAL A 51 -2.30 3.22 12.60
CA VAL A 51 -3.37 3.06 11.61
C VAL A 51 -2.97 3.79 10.34
N ALA A 52 -2.70 3.05 9.28
CA ALA A 52 -2.49 3.58 7.94
C ALA A 52 -3.79 3.47 7.12
N ALA A 53 -4.28 4.58 6.58
CA ALA A 53 -5.47 4.58 5.73
C ALA A 53 -5.10 4.25 4.28
N SER A 54 -5.74 3.21 3.74
CA SER A 54 -5.54 2.72 2.37
C SER A 54 -6.11 3.68 1.31
N ILE A 55 -5.29 3.98 0.30
CA ILE A 55 -5.65 4.72 -0.91
C ILE A 55 -5.15 3.91 -2.13
N GLY A 56 -6.00 2.99 -2.60
CA GLY A 56 -5.70 2.18 -3.79
C GLY A 56 -5.80 2.96 -5.11
N SER A 57 -5.16 2.44 -6.15
CA SER A 57 -5.10 3.04 -7.51
C SER A 57 -6.45 3.21 -8.21
N TYR A 58 -6.45 4.04 -9.24
CA TYR A 58 -7.53 4.20 -10.21
C TYR A 58 -7.83 2.89 -10.93
N GLY A 59 -6.80 2.09 -11.23
CA GLY A 59 -6.96 0.76 -11.84
C GLY A 59 -7.89 -0.16 -11.03
N ALA A 60 -7.78 -0.14 -9.70
CA ALA A 60 -8.65 -0.93 -8.84
C ALA A 60 -10.13 -0.49 -8.90
N TYR A 61 -10.39 0.78 -9.21
CA TYR A 61 -11.76 1.27 -9.45
C TYR A 61 -12.33 0.80 -10.80
N LEU A 62 -11.50 0.73 -11.84
CA LEU A 62 -11.92 0.23 -13.16
C LEU A 62 -12.33 -1.25 -13.11
N ALA A 63 -11.77 -2.02 -12.16
CA ALA A 63 -12.11 -3.42 -11.91
C ALA A 63 -11.92 -4.32 -13.15
N ASP A 64 -10.91 -4.02 -13.96
CA ASP A 64 -10.53 -4.73 -15.18
C ASP A 64 -9.11 -5.31 -15.14
N GLY A 65 -8.42 -5.18 -14.00
CA GLY A 65 -7.04 -5.61 -13.79
C GLY A 65 -6.01 -4.53 -14.12
N SER A 66 -6.43 -3.29 -14.42
CA SER A 66 -5.52 -2.19 -14.73
C SER A 66 -4.58 -1.80 -13.59
N GLU A 67 -4.86 -2.22 -12.36
CA GLU A 67 -3.94 -2.13 -11.22
C GLU A 67 -2.70 -3.03 -11.35
N TYR A 68 -2.68 -3.94 -12.34
CA TYR A 68 -1.55 -4.80 -12.69
C TYR A 68 -1.08 -4.66 -14.15
N SER A 69 -1.66 -3.74 -14.92
CA SER A 69 -1.15 -3.35 -16.25
C SER A 69 -0.71 -1.89 -16.32
N GLY A 70 -1.24 -1.04 -15.44
CA GLY A 70 -1.01 0.41 -15.44
C GLY A 70 -1.60 1.16 -16.65
N CYS A 71 -2.30 0.46 -17.54
CA CYS A 71 -2.88 1.01 -18.76
C CYS A 71 -4.33 1.47 -18.54
N TYR A 72 -4.54 2.75 -18.27
CA TYR A 72 -5.87 3.31 -18.00
C TYR A 72 -6.63 3.82 -19.24
N GLY A 73 -5.98 3.77 -20.40
CA GLY A 73 -6.50 4.30 -21.66
C GLY A 73 -6.13 5.78 -21.91
N PRO A 74 -6.27 6.26 -23.16
CA PRO A 74 -5.72 7.55 -23.61
C PRO A 74 -6.39 8.79 -23.01
N GLY A 75 -7.56 8.65 -22.40
CA GLY A 75 -8.31 9.75 -21.78
C GLY A 75 -8.04 9.93 -20.28
N VAL A 76 -6.98 9.32 -19.74
CA VAL A 76 -6.60 9.42 -18.33
C VAL A 76 -5.29 10.18 -18.23
N ASN A 77 -5.41 11.45 -17.83
CA ASN A 77 -4.29 12.37 -17.62
C ASN A 77 -4.11 12.66 -16.12
N LEU A 78 -3.11 13.48 -15.81
CA LEU A 78 -2.75 13.88 -14.44
C LEU A 78 -3.94 14.49 -13.68
N ASP A 79 -4.62 15.48 -14.27
CA ASP A 79 -5.74 16.18 -13.62
C ASP A 79 -6.90 15.23 -13.29
N LYS A 80 -7.22 14.30 -14.20
CA LYS A 80 -8.27 13.31 -13.95
C LYS A 80 -7.94 12.37 -12.79
N LEU A 81 -6.67 11.98 -12.66
CA LEU A 81 -6.21 11.17 -11.52
C LEU A 81 -6.26 11.98 -10.22
N LYS A 82 -5.89 13.26 -10.27
CA LYS A 82 -6.00 14.17 -9.12
C LYS A 82 -7.46 14.32 -8.70
N ASP A 83 -8.38 14.59 -9.62
CA ASP A 83 -9.81 14.72 -9.34
C ASP A 83 -10.39 13.43 -8.75
N PHE A 84 -9.98 12.27 -9.25
CA PHE A 84 -10.39 10.98 -8.73
C PHE A 84 -9.96 10.75 -7.26
N HIS A 85 -8.74 11.14 -6.91
CA HIS A 85 -8.17 10.91 -5.58
C HIS A 85 -8.53 12.01 -4.57
N ARG A 86 -8.64 13.27 -5.00
CA ARG A 86 -8.69 14.46 -4.14
C ARG A 86 -9.74 14.38 -3.04
N ARG A 87 -11.02 14.17 -3.41
CA ARG A 87 -12.09 14.18 -2.40
C ARG A 87 -11.97 13.01 -1.42
N ARG A 88 -11.56 11.83 -1.91
CA ARG A 88 -11.30 10.67 -1.05
C ARG A 88 -10.15 10.96 -0.07
N LEU A 89 -9.07 11.58 -0.54
CA LEU A 89 -7.93 11.97 0.30
C LEU A 89 -8.37 12.93 1.41
N GLN A 90 -9.10 14.00 1.07
CA GLN A 90 -9.64 14.96 2.04
C GLN A 90 -10.48 14.26 3.13
N VAL A 91 -11.42 13.41 2.72
CA VAL A 91 -12.32 12.69 3.63
C VAL A 91 -11.57 11.72 4.55
N ILE A 92 -10.54 11.03 4.03
CA ILE A 92 -9.69 10.13 4.81
C ILE A 92 -8.83 10.93 5.80
N VAL A 93 -8.25 12.05 5.38
CA VAL A 93 -7.44 12.92 6.24
C VAL A 93 -8.29 13.49 7.39
N GLU A 94 -9.51 13.94 7.10
CA GLU A 94 -10.48 14.40 8.12
C GLU A 94 -10.79 13.31 9.16
N ALA A 95 -10.71 12.03 8.78
CA ALA A 95 -10.94 10.91 9.70
C ALA A 95 -9.75 10.63 10.65
N GLY A 96 -8.61 11.29 10.44
CA GLY A 96 -7.45 11.29 11.35
C GLY A 96 -6.69 9.96 11.47
N PRO A 97 -6.26 9.30 10.38
CA PRO A 97 -5.33 8.18 10.47
C PRO A 97 -3.93 8.65 10.91
N ASP A 98 -3.11 7.72 11.43
CA ASP A 98 -1.72 8.04 11.78
C ASP A 98 -0.84 8.17 10.52
N LEU A 99 -1.15 7.42 9.46
CA LEU A 99 -0.41 7.35 8.20
C LEU A 99 -1.35 7.25 6.99
N LEU A 100 -0.84 7.60 5.80
CA LEU A 100 -1.50 7.33 4.53
C LEU A 100 -0.75 6.27 3.73
N ALA A 101 -1.49 5.32 3.16
CA ALA A 101 -0.95 4.19 2.41
C ALA A 101 -1.47 4.23 0.96
N PHE A 102 -0.74 4.91 0.06
CA PHE A 102 -1.01 4.79 -1.36
C PHE A 102 -0.44 3.45 -1.84
N GLU A 103 -1.32 2.56 -2.28
CA GLU A 103 -0.95 1.16 -2.50
C GLU A 103 -1.41 0.64 -3.85
N THR A 104 -0.62 -0.27 -4.42
CA THR A 104 -0.85 -0.87 -5.73
C THR A 104 -1.01 0.19 -6.81
N ILE A 105 -0.16 1.23 -6.75
CA ILE A 105 -0.03 2.24 -7.79
C ILE A 105 0.74 1.62 -8.96
N PRO A 106 0.18 1.52 -10.17
CA PRO A 106 0.80 0.73 -11.23
C PRO A 106 1.64 1.55 -12.21
N ASN A 107 1.61 2.88 -12.14
CA ASN A 107 2.30 3.76 -13.08
C ASN A 107 2.83 5.04 -12.46
N LYS A 108 3.77 5.69 -13.16
CA LYS A 108 4.43 6.92 -12.70
C LYS A 108 3.46 8.11 -12.65
N LEU A 109 2.53 8.18 -13.61
CA LEU A 109 1.58 9.30 -13.74
C LEU A 109 0.66 9.42 -12.52
N GLU A 110 0.15 8.30 -12.02
CA GLU A 110 -0.68 8.28 -10.81
C GLU A 110 0.14 8.53 -9.55
N ALA A 111 1.37 8.01 -9.46
CA ALA A 111 2.26 8.35 -8.36
C ALA A 111 2.53 9.87 -8.30
N GLN A 112 2.69 10.52 -9.46
CA GLN A 112 2.80 11.97 -9.56
C GLN A 112 1.53 12.68 -9.08
N ALA A 113 0.35 12.23 -9.51
CA ALA A 113 -0.93 12.79 -9.05
C ALA A 113 -1.06 12.74 -7.51
N CYS A 114 -0.70 11.61 -6.90
CA CYS A 114 -0.73 11.45 -5.45
C CYS A 114 0.25 12.40 -4.74
N VAL A 115 1.48 12.54 -5.26
CA VAL A 115 2.48 13.47 -4.71
C VAL A 115 2.00 14.92 -4.78
N GLU A 116 1.52 15.35 -5.94
CA GLU A 116 1.03 16.71 -6.12
C GLU A 116 -0.18 17.01 -5.23
N LEU A 117 -1.10 16.06 -5.06
CA LEU A 117 -2.24 16.24 -4.15
C LEU A 117 -1.82 16.40 -2.70
N LEU A 118 -0.81 15.66 -2.23
CA LEU A 118 -0.30 15.84 -0.87
C LEU A 118 0.19 17.27 -0.64
N GLU A 119 0.81 17.88 -1.65
CA GLU A 119 1.30 19.26 -1.59
C GLU A 119 0.16 20.29 -1.73
N GLU A 120 -0.70 20.14 -2.74
CA GLU A 120 -1.84 21.04 -3.01
C GLU A 120 -2.82 21.12 -1.84
N GLU A 121 -3.11 19.98 -1.22
CA GLU A 121 -4.05 19.89 -0.10
C GLU A 121 -3.35 20.11 1.26
N ASN A 122 -2.06 20.45 1.26
CA ASN A 122 -1.23 20.72 2.45
C ASN A 122 -1.28 19.58 3.49
N ILE A 123 -1.21 18.33 3.02
CA ILE A 123 -1.34 17.14 3.88
C ILE A 123 -0.05 16.88 4.65
N GLN A 124 -0.11 16.96 5.97
CA GLN A 124 1.04 16.74 6.87
C GLN A 124 1.12 15.32 7.43
N ILE A 125 0.14 14.46 7.15
CA ILE A 125 0.14 13.07 7.61
C ILE A 125 1.23 12.30 6.86
N PRO A 126 2.16 11.62 7.56
CA PRO A 126 3.21 10.86 6.89
C PRO A 126 2.62 9.77 5.99
N SER A 127 3.22 9.59 4.82
CA SER A 127 2.68 8.67 3.82
C SER A 127 3.73 7.74 3.21
N TRP A 128 3.26 6.62 2.66
CA TRP A 128 4.03 5.84 1.70
C TRP A 128 3.32 5.70 0.37
N ILE A 129 4.12 5.52 -0.69
CA ILE A 129 3.64 5.11 -2.00
C ILE A 129 4.27 3.77 -2.37
N CYS A 130 3.43 2.74 -2.53
CA CYS A 130 3.84 1.42 -2.97
C CYS A 130 3.35 1.15 -4.39
N PHE A 131 4.28 0.71 -5.23
CA PHE A 131 3.96 0.14 -6.53
C PHE A 131 3.67 -1.36 -6.41
N SER A 132 3.03 -1.94 -7.42
CA SER A 132 3.10 -3.40 -7.66
C SER A 132 4.18 -3.70 -8.70
N SER A 133 4.40 -4.98 -8.99
CA SER A 133 5.27 -5.41 -10.10
C SER A 133 4.86 -6.79 -10.58
N VAL A 134 4.83 -6.97 -11.90
CA VAL A 134 4.46 -8.24 -12.55
C VAL A 134 5.66 -8.99 -13.13
N ASP A 135 6.77 -8.28 -13.38
CA ASP A 135 8.02 -8.81 -13.92
C ASP A 135 9.16 -8.85 -12.88
N GLY A 136 9.00 -8.16 -11.74
CA GLY A 136 10.01 -8.05 -10.71
C GLY A 136 11.07 -6.98 -11.00
N GLU A 137 10.88 -6.17 -12.03
CA GLU A 137 11.87 -5.19 -12.50
C GLU A 137 11.30 -3.78 -12.68
N ASN A 138 10.06 -3.67 -13.17
CA ASN A 138 9.42 -2.42 -13.53
C ASN A 138 8.05 -2.26 -12.85
N ALA A 139 7.53 -1.04 -12.92
CA ALA A 139 6.13 -0.78 -12.62
C ALA A 139 5.25 -1.49 -13.69
N PRO A 140 4.00 -1.87 -13.37
CA PRO A 140 3.13 -2.59 -14.31
C PRO A 140 2.97 -1.96 -15.70
N SER A 141 2.98 -0.62 -15.80
CA SER A 141 2.90 0.11 -17.07
C SER A 141 4.21 0.13 -17.88
N GLY A 142 5.30 -0.43 -17.34
CA GLY A 142 6.59 -0.59 -18.01
C GLY A 142 7.64 0.44 -17.64
N GLU A 143 7.29 1.53 -16.95
CA GLU A 143 8.28 2.50 -16.44
C GLU A 143 9.24 1.84 -15.45
N SER A 144 10.50 2.26 -15.52
CA SER A 144 11.50 1.80 -14.56
C SER A 144 11.22 2.40 -13.17
N PHE A 145 11.53 1.64 -12.11
CA PHE A 145 11.41 2.18 -10.76
C PHE A 145 12.30 3.40 -10.50
N LYS A 146 13.40 3.56 -11.26
CA LYS A 146 14.22 4.76 -11.22
C LYS A 146 13.41 6.00 -11.61
N GLU A 147 12.70 5.95 -12.74
CA GLU A 147 11.86 7.06 -13.21
C GLU A 147 10.69 7.35 -12.27
N CYS A 148 10.11 6.31 -11.67
CA CYS A 148 9.08 6.46 -10.66
C CYS A 148 9.62 7.17 -9.40
N PHE A 149 10.79 6.76 -8.92
CA PHE A 149 11.38 7.26 -7.69
C PHE A 149 11.90 8.70 -7.82
N GLU A 150 12.25 9.15 -9.02
CA GLU A 150 12.60 10.56 -9.27
C GLU A 150 11.51 11.55 -8.81
N ILE A 151 10.24 11.17 -8.96
CA ILE A 151 9.10 11.99 -8.51
C ILE A 151 8.93 11.85 -6.99
N LEU A 152 8.93 10.62 -6.49
CA LEU A 152 8.72 10.35 -5.06
C LEU A 152 9.80 10.99 -4.19
N ASN A 153 11.05 10.95 -4.64
CA ASN A 153 12.21 11.49 -3.91
C ASN A 153 12.17 13.01 -3.73
N LYS A 154 11.49 13.73 -4.62
CA LYS A 154 11.32 15.19 -4.52
C LYS A 154 10.29 15.59 -3.46
N SER A 155 9.33 14.72 -3.16
CA SER A 155 8.29 14.99 -2.17
C SER A 155 8.82 14.89 -0.74
N LYS A 156 8.44 15.86 0.10
CA LYS A 156 8.70 15.82 1.55
C LYS A 156 7.60 15.10 2.32
N ASN A 157 6.40 15.01 1.74
CA ASN A 157 5.20 14.41 2.35
C ASN A 157 5.12 12.88 2.13
N VAL A 158 5.95 12.34 1.23
CA VAL A 158 6.18 10.90 1.08
C VAL A 158 7.40 10.50 1.90
N ASN A 159 7.20 9.77 2.99
CA ASN A 159 8.26 9.38 3.93
C ASN A 159 8.82 7.99 3.64
N ALA A 160 8.01 7.17 2.97
CA ALA A 160 8.33 5.80 2.64
C ALA A 160 7.91 5.47 1.19
N VAL A 161 8.59 4.52 0.59
CA VAL A 161 8.25 4.01 -0.75
C VAL A 161 8.41 2.50 -0.74
N GLY A 162 7.81 1.80 -1.70
CA GLY A 162 7.86 0.34 -1.60
C GLY A 162 7.17 -0.44 -2.68
N ILE A 163 7.03 -1.73 -2.40
CA ILE A 163 6.31 -2.70 -3.23
C ILE A 163 5.24 -3.39 -2.41
N ASN A 164 4.05 -3.50 -2.99
CA ASN A 164 3.03 -4.39 -2.48
C ASN A 164 2.32 -5.16 -3.57
N CYS A 165 1.69 -6.26 -3.16
CA CYS A 165 0.90 -7.09 -4.07
C CYS A 165 1.67 -7.59 -5.32
N ALA A 166 3.01 -7.67 -5.22
CA ALA A 166 3.89 -8.40 -6.11
C ALA A 166 4.21 -9.79 -5.54
N SER A 167 4.74 -10.68 -6.37
CA SER A 167 5.21 -12.00 -5.93
C SER A 167 6.32 -11.86 -4.87
N PRO A 168 6.30 -12.64 -3.77
CA PRO A 168 7.38 -12.66 -2.78
C PRO A 168 8.77 -12.89 -3.37
N HIS A 169 8.86 -13.64 -4.48
CA HIS A 169 10.11 -13.94 -5.19
C HIS A 169 10.83 -12.68 -5.69
N PHE A 170 10.11 -11.60 -5.95
CA PHE A 170 10.68 -10.36 -6.46
C PHE A 170 11.14 -9.42 -5.34
N ILE A 171 10.70 -9.63 -4.10
CA ILE A 171 10.84 -8.62 -3.05
C ILE A 171 12.30 -8.42 -2.66
N GLU A 172 13.10 -9.47 -2.58
CA GLU A 172 14.50 -9.33 -2.16
C GLU A 172 15.33 -8.52 -3.16
N SER A 173 15.20 -8.80 -4.47
CA SER A 173 15.89 -8.04 -5.52
C SER A 173 15.37 -6.60 -5.60
N LEU A 174 14.06 -6.38 -5.49
CA LEU A 174 13.46 -5.06 -5.53
C LEU A 174 13.87 -4.19 -4.33
N VAL A 175 13.97 -4.75 -3.12
CA VAL A 175 14.47 -4.01 -1.95
C VAL A 175 15.92 -3.57 -2.16
N CYS A 176 16.77 -4.45 -2.70
CA CYS A 176 18.15 -4.11 -3.02
C CYS A 176 18.23 -2.95 -4.03
N LYS A 177 17.49 -3.07 -5.14
CA LYS A 177 17.35 -2.02 -6.16
C LYS A 177 16.86 -0.70 -5.55
N PHE A 178 15.85 -0.75 -4.69
CA PHE A 178 15.22 0.44 -4.13
C PHE A 178 16.14 1.20 -3.18
N LYS A 179 16.97 0.48 -2.43
CA LYS A 179 17.96 1.07 -1.53
C LYS A 179 19.01 1.90 -2.27
N GLU A 180 19.29 1.59 -3.53
CA GLU A 180 20.17 2.39 -4.39
C GLU A 180 19.46 3.63 -4.97
N LEU A 181 18.12 3.60 -5.04
CA LEU A 181 17.30 4.65 -5.67
C LEU A 181 16.74 5.67 -4.68
N THR A 182 16.71 5.39 -3.37
CA THR A 182 16.13 6.30 -2.37
C THR A 182 16.78 6.18 -0.99
N THR A 183 16.71 7.27 -0.23
CA THR A 183 17.01 7.30 1.21
C THR A 183 15.76 7.18 2.09
N LYS A 184 14.56 7.15 1.48
CA LYS A 184 13.29 6.96 2.19
C LYS A 184 13.16 5.55 2.75
N ALA A 185 12.30 5.38 3.75
CA ALA A 185 12.05 4.05 4.32
C ALA A 185 11.42 3.13 3.27
N ILE A 186 11.88 1.87 3.21
CA ILE A 186 11.38 0.88 2.25
C ILE A 186 10.28 0.05 2.91
N VAL A 187 9.11 -0.03 2.26
CA VAL A 187 7.93 -0.78 2.71
C VAL A 187 7.70 -1.96 1.78
N VAL A 188 7.50 -3.15 2.32
CA VAL A 188 7.20 -4.36 1.52
C VAL A 188 6.07 -5.18 2.12
N TYR A 189 5.08 -5.50 1.32
CA TYR A 189 4.00 -6.42 1.70
C TYR A 189 3.53 -7.17 0.46
N PRO A 190 4.23 -8.25 0.05
CA PRO A 190 3.88 -9.01 -1.14
C PRO A 190 2.56 -9.76 -0.98
N ASN A 191 1.98 -10.19 -2.09
CA ASN A 191 0.91 -11.20 -2.06
C ASN A 191 1.49 -12.58 -1.73
N SER A 192 0.68 -13.63 -1.65
CA SER A 192 1.19 -15.00 -1.43
C SER A 192 1.94 -15.60 -2.63
N GLY A 193 2.12 -14.89 -3.74
CA GLY A 193 2.50 -15.47 -5.05
C GLY A 193 1.30 -15.85 -5.93
N ALA A 194 0.08 -15.64 -5.43
CA ALA A 194 -1.16 -15.80 -6.20
C ALA A 194 -1.26 -14.76 -7.33
N LYS A 195 -1.70 -15.18 -8.51
CA LYS A 195 -2.00 -14.27 -9.63
C LYS A 195 -3.49 -13.94 -9.66
N TRP A 196 -3.82 -12.65 -9.75
CA TRP A 196 -5.20 -12.17 -9.89
C TRP A 196 -5.55 -11.93 -11.35
N ASP A 197 -6.72 -12.40 -11.78
CA ASP A 197 -7.33 -12.02 -13.06
C ASP A 197 -8.48 -11.03 -12.78
N GLY A 198 -8.24 -9.76 -13.08
CA GLY A 198 -9.24 -8.69 -12.86
C GLY A 198 -10.46 -8.78 -13.76
N ARG A 199 -10.32 -9.35 -14.97
CA ARG A 199 -11.45 -9.51 -15.90
C ARG A 199 -12.34 -10.67 -15.49
N ALA A 200 -11.74 -11.82 -15.19
CA ALA A 200 -12.47 -13.00 -14.73
C ALA A 200 -12.84 -12.95 -13.24
N LYS A 201 -12.36 -11.94 -12.51
CA LYS A 201 -12.57 -11.72 -11.07
C LYS A 201 -12.25 -12.95 -10.24
N LYS A 202 -11.14 -13.62 -10.56
CA LYS A 202 -10.72 -14.86 -9.89
C LYS A 202 -9.22 -14.94 -9.69
N TRP A 203 -8.85 -15.69 -8.67
CA TRP A 203 -7.46 -16.11 -8.45
C TRP A 203 -7.12 -17.26 -9.42
N LEU A 204 -5.98 -17.15 -10.08
CA LEU A 204 -5.44 -18.22 -10.91
C LEU A 204 -4.66 -19.22 -10.05
N PRO A 205 -4.66 -20.52 -10.39
CA PRO A 205 -3.81 -21.49 -9.72
C PRO A 205 -2.33 -21.10 -9.83
N SER A 206 -1.63 -21.01 -8.70
CA SER A 206 -0.18 -20.80 -8.66
C SER A 206 0.42 -21.42 -7.39
N MET A 207 1.71 -21.73 -7.45
CA MET A 207 2.47 -22.05 -6.24
C MET A 207 2.55 -20.79 -5.37
N CYS A 208 1.96 -20.86 -4.19
CA CYS A 208 1.91 -19.77 -3.23
C CYS A 208 2.88 -20.04 -2.09
N PHE A 209 3.51 -18.97 -1.60
CA PHE A 209 4.22 -18.96 -0.32
C PHE A 209 3.19 -19.10 0.80
N GLY A 210 3.44 -20.06 1.69
CA GLY A 210 2.75 -20.20 2.96
C GLY A 210 3.47 -19.43 4.07
N ASP A 211 3.04 -19.66 5.30
CA ASP A 211 3.56 -18.94 6.46
C ASP A 211 5.05 -19.24 6.72
N GLU A 212 5.51 -20.46 6.45
CA GLU A 212 6.92 -20.87 6.61
C GLU A 212 7.84 -20.12 5.66
N GLU A 213 7.45 -19.95 4.39
CA GLU A 213 8.25 -19.18 3.44
C GLU A 213 8.31 -17.70 3.82
N PHE A 214 7.21 -17.12 4.30
CA PHE A 214 7.21 -15.75 4.83
C PHE A 214 8.10 -15.60 6.08
N GLU A 215 8.07 -16.57 6.99
CA GLU A 215 8.94 -16.62 8.18
C GLU A 215 10.42 -16.56 7.77
N LEU A 216 10.81 -17.33 6.76
CA LEU A 216 12.18 -17.38 6.22
C LEU A 216 12.58 -16.12 5.44
N CYS A 217 11.66 -15.53 4.66
CA CYS A 217 11.96 -14.40 3.79
C CYS A 217 12.03 -13.06 4.53
N ALA A 218 11.20 -12.85 5.55
CA ALA A 218 11.10 -11.56 6.23
C ALA A 218 12.44 -11.04 6.80
N PRO A 219 13.28 -11.86 7.47
CA PRO A 219 14.60 -11.41 7.93
C PRO A 219 15.51 -10.98 6.79
N ARG A 220 15.44 -11.66 5.63
CA ARG A 220 16.23 -11.28 4.45
C ARG A 220 15.81 -9.92 3.92
N TRP A 221 14.51 -9.69 3.75
CA TRP A 221 14.00 -8.38 3.33
C TRP A 221 14.42 -7.26 4.27
N ARG A 222 14.35 -7.50 5.59
CA ARG A 222 14.82 -6.53 6.60
C ARG A 222 16.32 -6.25 6.46
N ASN A 223 17.14 -7.29 6.35
CA ASN A 223 18.59 -7.17 6.23
C ASN A 223 19.00 -6.41 4.96
N GLN A 224 18.24 -6.56 3.87
CA GLN A 224 18.49 -5.80 2.65
C GLN A 224 18.12 -4.32 2.79
N GLY A 225 17.12 -3.98 3.61
CA GLY A 225 16.81 -2.58 3.93
C GLY A 225 15.34 -2.27 4.19
N ALA A 226 14.43 -3.25 4.04
CA ALA A 226 13.02 -3.05 4.34
C ALA A 226 12.82 -2.67 5.82
N LYS A 227 11.96 -1.67 6.05
CA LYS A 227 11.65 -1.12 7.38
C LYS A 227 10.23 -1.45 7.84
N VAL A 228 9.31 -1.63 6.91
CA VAL A 228 7.94 -2.08 7.17
C VAL A 228 7.70 -3.33 6.32
N ILE A 229 7.34 -4.43 6.97
CA ILE A 229 7.16 -5.74 6.34
C ILE A 229 5.77 -6.26 6.69
N GLY A 230 5.01 -6.71 5.70
CA GLY A 230 3.67 -7.27 5.89
C GLY A 230 3.25 -8.23 4.79
N GLY A 231 1.94 -8.34 4.56
CA GLY A 231 1.35 -9.19 3.53
C GLY A 231 0.18 -8.50 2.82
N CYS A 232 -0.02 -8.82 1.53
CA CYS A 232 -1.12 -8.35 0.70
C CYS A 232 -2.10 -9.51 0.43
N CYS A 233 -2.57 -9.67 -0.81
CA CYS A 233 -3.54 -10.70 -1.16
C CYS A 233 -3.12 -12.11 -0.74
N ARG A 234 -4.10 -12.87 -0.22
CA ARG A 234 -3.98 -14.27 0.21
C ARG A 234 -3.00 -14.51 1.37
N THR A 235 -2.57 -13.46 2.05
CA THR A 235 -1.94 -13.56 3.37
C THR A 235 -3.00 -13.53 4.46
N THR A 236 -2.65 -13.97 5.67
CA THR A 236 -3.59 -14.01 6.80
C THR A 236 -2.92 -13.54 8.11
N PRO A 237 -3.66 -13.40 9.21
CA PRO A 237 -3.06 -13.14 10.52
C PRO A 237 -2.01 -14.18 10.95
N SER A 238 -2.06 -15.43 10.48
CA SER A 238 -1.01 -16.42 10.76
C SER A 238 0.30 -16.05 10.07
N THR A 239 0.23 -15.56 8.83
CA THR A 239 1.39 -15.04 8.08
C THR A 239 2.04 -13.87 8.82
N ILE A 240 1.24 -12.91 9.32
CA ILE A 240 1.76 -11.78 10.10
C ILE A 240 2.41 -12.24 11.41
N ARG A 241 1.88 -13.28 12.05
CA ARG A 241 2.48 -13.89 13.25
C ARG A 241 3.83 -14.53 12.94
N ALA A 242 3.94 -15.25 11.83
CA ALA A 242 5.18 -15.87 11.37
C ALA A 242 6.27 -14.82 11.08
N ILE A 243 5.92 -13.76 10.33
CA ILE A 243 6.80 -12.60 10.10
C ILE A 243 7.23 -11.96 11.43
N SER A 244 6.28 -11.70 12.33
CA SER A 244 6.57 -11.06 13.62
C SER A 244 7.51 -11.89 14.49
N LYS A 245 7.36 -13.22 14.46
CA LYS A 245 8.22 -14.15 15.19
C LYS A 245 9.66 -14.10 14.66
N SER A 246 9.87 -14.28 13.35
CA SER A 246 11.23 -14.33 12.79
C SER A 246 11.98 -13.01 12.91
N LEU A 247 11.29 -11.87 12.82
CA LEU A 247 11.91 -10.56 13.00
C LEU A 247 12.32 -10.28 14.45
N LYS A 248 11.66 -10.87 15.46
CA LYS A 248 12.06 -10.71 16.87
C LYS A 248 13.24 -11.58 17.25
N GLU A 249 13.32 -12.79 16.72
CA GLU A 249 14.42 -13.73 16.98
C GLU A 249 15.76 -13.24 16.41
N THR A 250 15.70 -12.35 15.42
CA THR A 250 16.87 -11.83 14.70
C THR A 250 17.20 -10.37 15.10
N SER A 251 16.55 -9.81 16.12
CA SER A 251 16.71 -8.44 16.59
C SER A 251 17.61 -8.31 17.81
#